data_AF-D7T307-F1
#
_entry.id   AF-D7T307-F1
#
_cell.length_a   1.000
_cell.length_b   1.000
_cell.length_c   1.000
_cell.angle_alpha   90.00
_cell.angle_beta   90.00
_cell.angle_gamma   90.00
#
_symmetry.space_group_name_H-M   'P 1'
#
loop_
_entity.id
_entity.type
_entity.pdbx_description
1 polymer ?
#
loop_
_entity_poly.entity_id
_entity_poly.type
_entity_poly.pdbx_seq_one_letter_code
_entity_poly.pdbx_strand_id
1 'polypeptide(L)'
;MLSHIANRCSRKQRKLGNHLSIVDELGGQYEDTFNDVKKQIQNYFTFKAVRTVLNQLYEMNPTEYTWFYNFVAANKPGDGKHFIQTLGKEKQELAERVMITRLHLYGKWIKKCNHAEIYKEISDQNLELMRERLMETIVWPSDDTNTEKIG
;
A
#
# COMPACT_ATOMS: atom_id res chain seq x y z
N MET A 1 -78.68 -27.07 -0.82
CA MET A 1 -78.77 -26.38 0.49
C MET A 1 -77.38 -26.21 1.06
N LEU A 2 -77.05 -24.98 1.48
CA LEU A 2 -75.96 -24.56 2.39
C LEU A 2 -74.53 -24.77 1.86
N SER A 3 -73.92 -23.79 1.19
CA SER A 3 -73.18 -22.65 1.75
C SER A 3 -72.03 -23.04 2.67
N HIS A 4 -70.78 -22.93 2.21
CA HIS A 4 -69.70 -22.35 3.02
C HIS A 4 -68.64 -21.73 2.10
N ILE A 5 -68.58 -20.40 2.16
CA ILE A 5 -67.56 -19.53 1.58
C ILE A 5 -66.29 -19.68 2.43
N ALA A 6 -65.20 -20.16 1.83
CA ALA A 6 -63.89 -20.11 2.46
C ALA A 6 -63.15 -18.83 1.98
N ASN A 7 -62.91 -17.95 2.94
CA ASN A 7 -62.30 -16.64 2.77
C ASN A 7 -60.87 -16.71 2.21
N ARG A 8 -60.56 -15.76 1.33
CA ARG A 8 -59.20 -15.38 0.92
C ARG A 8 -58.37 -14.97 2.15
N CYS A 9 -57.15 -15.48 2.26
CA CYS A 9 -56.05 -14.70 2.81
C CYS A 9 -54.71 -15.20 2.25
N SER A 10 -54.33 -14.68 1.08
CA SER A 10 -52.98 -14.82 0.57
C SER A 10 -52.12 -13.78 1.28
N ARG A 11 -51.39 -14.19 2.32
CA ARG A 11 -50.40 -13.33 3.00
C ARG A 11 -49.21 -13.12 2.06
N LYS A 12 -49.26 -12.05 1.27
CA LYS A 12 -48.08 -11.45 0.63
C LYS A 12 -47.06 -11.15 1.73
N GLN A 13 -46.02 -11.97 1.84
CA GLN A 13 -44.79 -11.57 2.53
C GLN A 13 -44.20 -10.40 1.74
N ARG A 14 -44.42 -9.20 2.25
CA ARG A 14 -43.73 -8.00 1.82
C ARG A 14 -42.25 -8.24 2.09
N LYS A 15 -41.45 -8.46 1.04
CA LYS A 15 -39.99 -8.29 1.08
C LYS A 15 -39.73 -6.82 1.40
N LEU A 16 -39.68 -6.52 2.70
CA LEU A 16 -39.28 -5.21 3.19
C LEU A 16 -37.78 -5.13 2.97
N GLY A 17 -37.39 -4.10 2.21
CA GLY A 17 -36.02 -3.83 1.86
C GLY A 17 -35.11 -3.82 3.07
N ASN A 18 -33.99 -4.49 2.90
CA ASN A 18 -32.66 -4.00 3.25
C ASN A 18 -31.67 -4.82 2.43
N HIS A 19 -31.84 -4.75 1.10
CA HIS A 19 -30.68 -4.94 0.24
C HIS A 19 -29.92 -3.63 0.32
N LEU A 20 -29.09 -3.48 1.35
CA LEU A 20 -28.02 -2.50 1.33
C LEU A 20 -27.12 -2.93 0.17
N SER A 21 -27.43 -2.45 -1.03
CA SER A 21 -26.48 -2.49 -2.13
C SER A 21 -25.32 -1.66 -1.65
N ILE A 22 -24.26 -2.34 -1.19
CA ILE A 22 -22.95 -1.72 -1.08
C ILE A 22 -22.66 -1.26 -2.50
N VAL A 23 -22.80 0.05 -2.71
CA VAL A 23 -22.53 0.70 -3.99
C VAL A 23 -21.01 0.74 -4.07
N ASP A 24 -20.44 -0.13 -4.89
CA ASP A 24 -18.98 -0.23 -5.10
C ASP A 24 -18.39 1.02 -5.79
N GLU A 25 -19.24 1.97 -6.20
CA GLU A 25 -18.86 3.20 -6.92
C GLU A 25 -19.04 4.48 -6.09
N LEU A 26 -18.65 4.46 -4.81
CA LEU A 26 -18.61 5.66 -3.96
C LEU A 26 -17.31 6.46 -4.10
N GLY A 27 -16.74 6.52 -5.31
CA GLY A 27 -15.58 7.37 -5.58
C GLY A 27 -15.13 7.33 -7.03
N GLY A 28 -15.49 8.37 -7.79
CA GLY A 28 -14.75 8.82 -8.97
C GLY A 28 -14.71 7.90 -10.19
N GLN A 29 -14.71 8.51 -11.37
CA GLN A 29 -14.37 7.81 -12.61
C GLN A 29 -12.85 7.72 -12.70
N TYR A 30 -12.27 6.70 -12.08
CA TYR A 30 -10.85 6.41 -12.28
C TYR A 30 -10.69 5.68 -13.61
N GLU A 31 -10.28 6.41 -14.64
CA GLU A 31 -9.51 5.80 -15.73
C GLU A 31 -8.17 5.34 -15.11
N ASP A 32 -8.21 4.23 -14.35
CA ASP A 32 -7.15 3.75 -13.47
C ASP A 32 -5.94 3.28 -14.27
N THR A 33 -5.11 4.24 -14.66
CA THR A 33 -3.84 3.93 -15.28
C THR A 33 -2.76 3.91 -14.21
N PHE A 34 -2.48 2.74 -13.62
CA PHE A 34 -1.42 2.49 -12.62
C PHE A 34 0.03 2.68 -13.16
N ASN A 35 0.22 3.55 -14.16
CA ASN A 35 1.51 3.81 -14.78
C ASN A 35 2.46 4.56 -13.85
N ASP A 36 1.93 5.43 -13.01
CA ASP A 36 2.65 6.08 -11.93
C ASP A 36 3.16 5.06 -10.90
N VAL A 37 2.30 4.10 -10.48
CA VAL A 37 2.67 3.00 -9.59
C VAL A 37 3.77 2.14 -10.22
N LYS A 38 3.63 1.77 -11.50
CA LYS A 38 4.68 1.06 -12.25
C LYS A 38 5.99 1.85 -12.27
N LYS A 39 5.94 3.17 -12.49
CA LYS A 39 7.12 4.04 -12.49
C LYS A 39 7.77 4.08 -11.10
N GLN A 40 6.99 4.18 -10.03
CA GLN A 40 7.50 4.17 -8.66
C GLN A 40 8.18 2.84 -8.31
N ILE A 41 7.60 1.71 -8.70
CA ILE A 41 8.23 0.38 -8.54
C ILE A 41 9.57 0.35 -9.27
N GLN A 42 9.61 0.78 -10.53
CA GLN A 42 10.86 0.83 -11.31
C GLN A 42 11.94 1.70 -10.65
N ASN A 43 11.56 2.89 -10.18
CA ASN A 43 12.48 3.82 -9.52
C ASN A 43 12.99 3.24 -8.19
N TYR A 44 12.11 2.65 -7.39
CA TYR A 44 12.47 2.03 -6.12
C TYR A 44 13.47 0.89 -6.30
N PHE A 45 13.27 0.02 -7.30
CA PHE A 45 14.23 -1.04 -7.61
C PHE A 45 15.56 -0.50 -8.15
N THR A 46 15.56 0.68 -8.80
CA THR A 46 16.81 1.37 -9.17
C THR A 46 17.57 1.83 -7.94
N PHE A 47 16.89 2.51 -7.01
CA PHE A 47 17.49 2.92 -5.74
C PHE A 47 18.04 1.72 -4.95
N LYS A 48 17.25 0.65 -4.85
CA LYS A 48 17.67 -0.58 -4.14
C LYS A 48 18.91 -1.21 -4.79
N ALA A 49 18.95 -1.25 -6.12
CA ALA A 49 20.11 -1.76 -6.86
C ALA A 49 21.37 -0.91 -6.65
N VAL A 50 21.24 0.42 -6.68
CA VAL A 50 22.35 1.35 -6.37
C VAL A 50 22.91 1.08 -4.98
N ARG A 51 22.04 0.91 -3.97
CA ARG A 51 22.46 0.55 -2.61
C ARG A 51 23.16 -0.80 -2.55
N THR A 52 22.67 -1.80 -3.26
CA THR A 52 23.32 -3.12 -3.35
C THR A 52 24.70 -3.03 -3.98
N VAL A 53 24.84 -2.31 -5.10
CA VAL A 53 26.13 -2.13 -5.78
C VAL A 53 27.11 -1.35 -4.89
N LEU A 54 26.66 -0.30 -4.19
CA LEU A 54 27.49 0.40 -3.20
C LEU A 54 28.03 -0.54 -2.12
N ASN A 55 27.18 -1.39 -1.54
CA ASN A 55 27.62 -2.34 -0.52
C ASN A 55 28.64 -3.35 -1.07
N GLN A 56 28.44 -3.86 -2.29
CA GLN A 56 29.39 -4.75 -2.94
C GLN A 56 30.74 -4.08 -3.20
N LEU A 57 30.73 -2.82 -3.65
CA LEU A 57 31.94 -2.05 -3.88
C LEU A 57 32.68 -1.71 -2.59
N TYR A 58 31.95 -1.47 -1.50
CA TYR A 58 32.56 -1.22 -0.20
C TYR A 58 33.48 -2.38 0.23
N GLU A 59 33.06 -3.62 -0.04
CA GLU A 59 33.83 -4.82 0.31
C GLU A 59 34.92 -5.16 -0.72
N MET A 60 34.66 -4.93 -2.01
CA MET A 60 35.51 -5.44 -3.10
C MET A 60 36.41 -4.39 -3.77
N ASN A 61 36.01 -3.11 -3.74
CA ASN A 61 36.71 -2.03 -4.43
C ASN A 61 36.44 -0.64 -3.79
N PRO A 62 37.14 -0.29 -2.70
CA PRO A 62 36.92 0.95 -1.96
C PRO A 62 37.08 2.25 -2.77
N THR A 63 37.94 2.24 -3.79
CA THR A 63 38.15 3.40 -4.67
C THR A 63 36.92 3.65 -5.54
N GLU A 64 36.38 2.60 -6.16
CA GLU A 64 35.18 2.69 -6.98
C GLU A 64 33.94 2.99 -6.13
N TYR A 65 33.88 2.45 -4.90
CA TYR A 65 32.86 2.82 -3.91
C TYR A 65 32.84 4.33 -3.66
N THR A 66 33.99 4.93 -3.36
CA THR A 66 34.08 6.35 -3.02
C THR A 66 33.58 7.22 -4.17
N TRP A 67 34.00 6.90 -5.40
CA TRP A 67 33.52 7.61 -6.59
C TRP A 67 32.00 7.46 -6.76
N PHE A 68 31.49 6.22 -6.69
CA PHE A 68 30.07 5.95 -6.91
C PHE A 68 29.18 6.55 -5.82
N TYR A 69 29.64 6.55 -4.57
CA TYR A 69 28.96 7.20 -3.45
C TYR A 69 28.81 8.71 -3.70
N ASN A 70 29.89 9.38 -4.07
CA ASN A 70 29.88 10.81 -4.38
C ASN A 70 28.97 11.12 -5.57
N PHE A 71 29.02 10.30 -6.62
CA PHE A 71 28.13 10.41 -7.77
C PHE A 71 26.65 10.33 -7.36
N VAL A 72 26.29 9.34 -6.53
CA VAL A 72 24.90 9.15 -6.04
C VAL A 72 24.46 10.30 -5.13
N ALA A 73 25.37 10.84 -4.32
CA ALA A 73 25.08 11.99 -3.46
C ALA A 73 24.75 13.25 -4.29
N ALA A 74 25.48 13.47 -5.38
CA ALA A 74 25.24 14.57 -6.33
C ALA A 74 24.03 14.32 -7.24
N ASN A 75 23.78 13.07 -7.64
CA ASN A 75 22.76 12.66 -8.58
C ASN A 75 21.77 11.69 -7.91
N LYS A 76 20.81 12.23 -7.15
CA LYS A 76 19.81 11.38 -6.48
C LYS A 76 19.05 10.51 -7.50
N PRO A 77 18.87 9.20 -7.25
CA PRO A 77 18.19 8.28 -8.17
C PRO A 77 16.66 8.41 -8.09
N GLY A 78 16.13 9.63 -8.23
CA GLY A 78 14.68 9.90 -8.19
C GLY A 78 13.96 9.44 -9.45
N ASP A 79 14.53 9.73 -10.63
CA ASP A 79 14.13 9.09 -11.90
C ASP A 79 15.18 8.04 -12.28
N GLY A 80 14.81 6.77 -12.13
CA GLY A 80 15.75 5.67 -12.29
C GLY A 80 16.28 5.50 -13.71
N LYS A 81 15.49 5.87 -14.75
CA LYS A 81 15.96 5.79 -16.13
C LYS A 81 16.96 6.90 -16.42
N HIS A 82 16.63 8.13 -16.02
CA HIS A 82 17.52 9.28 -16.20
C HIS A 82 18.83 9.10 -15.42
N PHE A 83 18.75 8.63 -14.17
CA PHE A 83 19.93 8.33 -13.35
C PHE A 83 20.91 7.36 -14.05
N ILE A 84 20.40 6.25 -14.60
CA ILE A 84 21.25 5.27 -15.30
C ILE A 84 21.86 5.86 -16.57
N GLN A 85 21.10 6.69 -17.31
CA GLN A 85 21.64 7.37 -18.50
C GLN A 85 22.78 8.33 -18.13
N THR A 86 22.64 9.10 -17.05
CA THR A 86 23.69 10.00 -16.58
C THR A 86 24.90 9.21 -16.08
N LEU A 87 24.68 8.15 -15.29
CA LEU A 87 25.74 7.27 -14.83
C LEU A 87 26.50 6.61 -16.00
N GLY A 88 25.80 6.16 -17.04
CA GLY A 88 26.41 5.51 -18.20
C GLY A 88 27.35 6.42 -18.99
N LYS A 89 27.09 7.73 -19.00
CA LYS A 89 27.98 8.73 -19.62
C LYS A 89 29.32 8.86 -18.90
N GLU A 90 29.35 8.64 -17.59
CA GLU A 90 30.56 8.79 -16.77
C GLU A 90 31.26 7.45 -16.50
N LYS A 91 30.47 6.41 -16.20
CA LYS A 91 30.93 5.05 -15.85
C LYS A 91 29.93 4.01 -16.35
N GLN A 92 30.08 3.61 -17.61
CA GLN A 92 29.22 2.63 -18.29
C GLN A 92 29.12 1.29 -17.53
N GLU A 93 30.24 0.76 -17.04
CA GLU A 93 30.27 -0.52 -16.33
C GLU A 93 29.44 -0.49 -15.03
N LEU A 94 29.44 0.64 -14.30
CA LEU A 94 28.59 0.81 -13.12
C LEU A 94 27.12 0.92 -13.49
N ALA A 95 26.80 1.61 -14.59
CA ALA A 95 25.43 1.67 -15.10
C ALA A 95 24.90 0.27 -15.45
N GLU A 96 25.71 -0.54 -16.11
CA GLU A 96 25.37 -1.94 -16.44
C GLU A 96 25.19 -2.81 -15.20
N ARG A 97 26.09 -2.69 -14.22
CA ARG A 97 25.94 -3.36 -12.92
C ARG A 97 24.64 -2.98 -12.22
N VAL A 98 24.25 -1.71 -12.24
CA VAL A 98 22.96 -1.24 -11.70
C VAL A 98 21.78 -1.79 -12.49
N MET A 99 21.84 -1.81 -13.82
CA MET A 99 20.79 -2.35 -14.70
C MET A 99 20.52 -3.85 -14.46
N ILE A 100 21.59 -4.65 -14.37
CA ILE A 100 21.46 -6.09 -14.09
C ILE A 100 20.92 -6.31 -12.68
N THR A 101 21.48 -5.60 -11.69
CA THR A 101 21.08 -5.74 -10.29
C THR A 101 19.61 -5.37 -10.07
N ARG A 102 19.10 -4.27 -10.66
CA ARG A 102 17.69 -3.87 -10.50
C ARG A 102 16.73 -4.89 -11.11
N LEU A 103 17.08 -5.47 -12.25
CA LEU A 103 16.26 -6.51 -12.89
C LEU A 103 16.27 -7.79 -12.04
N HIS A 104 17.43 -8.18 -11.52
CA HIS A 104 17.57 -9.34 -10.63
C HIS A 104 16.75 -9.17 -9.34
N LEU A 105 16.84 -8.01 -8.68
CA LEU A 105 16.09 -7.72 -7.46
C LEU A 105 14.59 -7.73 -7.70
N TYR A 106 14.12 -7.14 -8.81
CA TYR A 106 12.71 -7.19 -9.19
C TYR A 106 12.25 -8.63 -9.45
N GLY A 107 13.04 -9.40 -10.19
CA GLY A 107 12.76 -10.81 -10.46
C GLY A 107 12.70 -11.69 -9.20
N LYS A 108 13.47 -11.36 -8.16
CA LYS A 108 13.37 -12.02 -6.84
C LYS A 108 12.12 -11.60 -6.08
N TRP A 109 11.75 -10.32 -6.15
CA TRP A 109 10.60 -9.80 -5.43
C TRP A 109 9.28 -10.28 -6.03
N ILE A 110 9.13 -10.26 -7.35
CA ILE A 110 7.86 -10.67 -8.00
C ILE A 110 7.50 -12.12 -7.70
N LYS A 111 8.49 -13.00 -7.50
CA LYS A 111 8.29 -14.40 -7.08
C LYS A 111 7.80 -14.55 -5.65
N LYS A 112 7.98 -13.52 -4.81
CA LYS A 112 7.58 -13.48 -3.40
C LYS A 112 6.39 -12.55 -3.15
N CYS A 113 6.02 -11.73 -4.13
CA CYS A 113 5.00 -10.71 -3.97
C CYS A 113 3.63 -11.37 -3.84
N ASN A 114 3.01 -11.22 -2.67
CA ASN A 114 1.66 -11.66 -2.41
C ASN A 114 0.73 -10.45 -2.38
N HIS A 115 0.03 -10.21 -3.49
CA HIS A 115 -0.87 -9.06 -3.60
C HIS A 115 -2.04 -9.12 -2.61
N ALA A 116 -2.49 -10.33 -2.22
CA ALA A 116 -3.54 -10.49 -1.22
C ALA A 116 -3.08 -10.11 0.18
N GLU A 117 -1.82 -10.37 0.51
CA GLU A 117 -1.21 -9.95 1.78
C GLU A 117 -1.08 -8.43 1.86
N ILE A 118 -0.60 -7.78 0.79
CA ILE A 118 -0.52 -6.31 0.72
C ILE A 118 -1.91 -5.68 0.89
N TYR A 119 -2.93 -6.24 0.21
CA TYR A 119 -4.32 -5.77 0.38
C TYR A 119 -4.78 -5.90 1.83
N LYS A 120 -4.51 -7.05 2.46
CA LYS A 120 -4.88 -7.31 3.85
C LYS A 120 -4.18 -6.34 4.81
N GLU A 121 -2.87 -6.12 4.63
CA GLU A 121 -2.10 -5.17 5.45
C GLU A 121 -2.68 -3.75 5.38
N ILE A 122 -3.02 -3.26 4.18
CA ILE A 122 -3.67 -1.95 4.01
C ILE A 122 -5.03 -1.92 4.72
N SER A 123 -5.84 -2.98 4.57
CA SER A 123 -7.14 -3.08 5.23
C SER A 123 -7.01 -3.07 6.76
N ASP A 124 -6.06 -3.85 7.30
CA ASP A 124 -5.83 -3.97 8.74
C ASP A 124 -5.34 -2.63 9.33
N GLN A 125 -4.42 -1.95 8.64
CA GLN A 125 -3.92 -0.62 9.02
C GLN A 125 -5.04 0.43 9.02
N ASN A 126 -5.91 0.43 8.01
CA ASN A 126 -7.05 1.36 7.97
C ASN A 126 -7.98 1.15 9.18
N LEU A 127 -8.18 -0.11 9.59
CA LEU A 127 -9.01 -0.45 10.74
C LEU A 127 -8.36 0.00 12.05
N GLU A 128 -7.05 -0.16 12.19
CA GLU A 128 -6.27 0.32 13.34
C GLU A 128 -6.36 1.84 13.49
N LEU A 129 -6.12 2.61 12.41
CA LEU A 129 -6.27 4.07 12.40
C LEU A 129 -7.68 4.53 12.80
N MET A 130 -8.71 3.78 12.40
CA MET A 130 -10.09 4.06 12.84
C MET A 130 -10.28 3.80 14.34
N ARG A 131 -9.71 2.71 14.88
CA ARG A 131 -9.76 2.41 16.32
C ARG A 131 -9.03 3.50 17.13
N GLU A 132 -7.85 3.92 16.70
CA GLU A 132 -7.06 4.99 17.35
C GLU A 132 -7.87 6.30 17.45
N ARG A 133 -8.45 6.75 16.34
CA ARG A 133 -9.30 7.95 16.32
C ARG A 133 -10.47 7.85 17.31
N LEU A 134 -11.11 6.67 17.39
CA LEU A 134 -12.22 6.47 18.32
C LEU A 134 -11.75 6.61 19.77
N MET A 135 -10.60 6.02 20.12
CA MET A 135 -10.03 6.14 21.46
C MET A 135 -9.68 7.58 21.85
N GLU A 136 -9.21 8.39 20.90
CA GLU A 136 -8.94 9.82 21.14
C GLU A 136 -10.21 10.65 21.40
N THR A 137 -11.35 10.23 20.83
CA THR A 137 -12.61 10.99 20.91
C THR A 137 -13.50 10.57 22.09
N ILE A 138 -13.24 9.41 22.69
CA ILE A 138 -14.04 8.90 23.81
C ILE A 138 -13.70 9.68 25.09
N VAL A 139 -14.66 10.47 25.58
CA VAL A 139 -14.66 11.00 26.94
C VAL A 139 -15.14 9.88 27.87
N TRP A 140 -14.24 9.36 28.70
CA TRP A 140 -14.62 8.40 29.74
C TRP A 140 -15.43 9.12 30.82
N PRO A 141 -16.65 8.65 31.16
CA PRO A 141 -17.32 9.16 32.34
C PRO A 141 -16.47 8.82 33.56
N SER A 142 -16.04 9.85 34.30
CA SER A 142 -15.30 9.67 35.55
C SER A 142 -16.12 8.77 36.48
N ASP A 143 -15.50 7.76 37.08
CA ASP A 143 -16.07 6.95 38.17
C ASP A 143 -16.17 7.78 39.47
N ASP A 144 -16.75 8.97 39.39
CA ASP A 144 -17.12 9.77 40.57
C ASP A 144 -18.45 9.26 41.12
N THR A 145 -18.49 7.96 41.48
CA THR A 145 -19.40 7.47 42.53
C THR A 145 -18.92 8.04 43.87
N ASN A 146 -19.10 9.34 44.05
CA ASN A 146 -19.12 9.95 45.36
C ASN A 146 -20.29 9.31 46.13
N THR A 147 -19.92 8.45 47.05
CA THR A 147 -20.79 7.92 48.10
C THR A 147 -21.37 9.10 48.86
N GLU A 148 -22.60 9.49 48.53
CA GLU A 148 -23.37 10.41 49.37
C GLU A 148 -23.52 9.75 50.75
N LYS A 149 -22.78 10.28 51.72
CA LYS A 149 -23.05 10.06 53.14
C LYS A 149 -24.41 10.68 53.43
N ILE A 150 -25.45 9.84 53.44
CA ILE A 150 -26.76 10.20 53.98
C ILE A 150 -26.60 10.36 55.50
N GLY A 151 -26.93 11.55 55.99
CA GLY A 151 -26.90 11.92 57.40
C GLY A 151 -28.08 11.39 58.22
#